data_AF-A0AAD0E950-F1
#
_entry.id   AF-A0AAD0E950-F1
#
_cell.length_a   1.000
_cell.length_b   1.000
_cell.length_c   1.000
_cell.angle_alpha   90.00
_cell.angle_beta   90.00
_cell.angle_gamma   90.00
#
_symmetry.space_group_name_H-M   'P 1'
#
loop_
_entity.id
_entity.type
_entity.pdbx_description
1 polymer ?
#
loop_
_entity_poly.entity_id
_entity_poly.type
_entity_poly.pdbx_seq_one_letter_code
_entity_poly.pdbx_strand_id
1 'polypeptide(L)'
;MSDVCISHIENYWRLLTAEANHCFNQGDYKQALDKYENALYRAEVLCNNFSDCLRLQIPFTQVYVTSCNNLIHLYEKLRQHQEVESMLKKMIGFLLFICKNSQSEQALAEMELQKSVLNYVNFIKTQKL
;
A
#
# COMPACT_ATOMS: atom_id res chain seq x y z
N MET A 1 0.34 -14.98 14.41
CA MET A 1 1.62 -14.53 14.99
C MET A 1 1.38 -14.08 16.44
N SER A 2 2.36 -13.76 17.29
CA SER A 2 2.04 -13.19 18.63
C SER A 2 1.53 -11.75 18.52
N ASP A 3 0.70 -11.31 19.47
CA ASP A 3 0.13 -9.95 19.50
C ASP A 3 1.22 -8.87 19.51
N VAL A 4 2.29 -9.12 20.26
CA VAL A 4 3.47 -8.26 20.33
C VAL A 4 4.15 -8.19 18.96
N CYS A 5 4.28 -9.31 18.25
CA CYS A 5 4.88 -9.33 16.92
C CYS A 5 4.06 -8.52 15.90
N ILE A 6 2.73 -8.70 15.86
CA ILE A 6 1.87 -7.96 14.93
C ILE A 6 1.94 -6.45 15.20
N SER A 7 1.87 -6.05 16.47
CA SER A 7 1.99 -4.64 16.88
C SER A 7 3.36 -4.06 16.55
N HIS A 8 4.44 -4.86 16.71
CA HIS A 8 5.79 -4.43 16.37
C HIS A 8 5.97 -4.22 14.86
N ILE A 9 5.40 -5.11 14.04
CA ILE A 9 5.41 -4.97 12.57
C ILE A 9 4.70 -3.68 12.14
N GLU A 10 3.54 -3.40 12.73
CA GLU A 10 2.76 -2.20 12.43
C GLU A 10 3.51 -0.92 12.85
N ASN A 11 4.12 -0.90 14.03
CA ASN A 11 4.95 0.23 14.47
C ASN A 11 6.17 0.43 13.57
N TYR A 12 6.82 -0.66 13.16
CA TYR A 12 7.97 -0.57 12.26
C TYR A 12 7.58 -0.10 10.86
N TRP A 13 6.41 -0.51 10.36
CA TRP A 13 5.83 0.05 9.13
C TRP A 13 5.64 1.57 9.22
N ARG A 14 5.11 2.09 10.34
CA ARG A 14 4.96 3.54 10.55
C ARG A 14 6.30 4.27 10.50
N LEU A 15 7.32 3.74 11.20
CA LEU A 15 8.67 4.30 11.21
C LEU A 15 9.24 4.38 9.80
N LEU A 16 9.24 3.26 9.07
CA LEU A 16 9.74 3.19 7.69
C LEU A 16 9.02 4.18 6.77
N THR A 17 7.69 4.28 6.89
CA THR A 17 6.90 5.20 6.08
C THR A 17 7.24 6.66 6.38
N ALA A 18 7.43 7.02 7.67
CA ALA A 18 7.82 8.37 8.06
C ALA A 18 9.22 8.75 7.54
N GLU A 19 10.18 7.84 7.66
CA GLU A 19 11.53 8.04 7.13
C GLU A 19 11.55 8.10 5.60
N ALA A 20 10.78 7.25 4.93
CA ALA A 20 10.65 7.26 3.47
C ALA A 20 10.06 8.58 2.98
N ASN A 21 9.01 9.09 3.64
CA ASN A 21 8.43 10.40 3.34
C ASN A 21 9.45 11.52 3.53
N HIS A 22 10.30 11.45 4.57
CA HIS A 22 11.37 12.42 4.78
C HIS A 22 12.39 12.41 3.62
N CYS A 23 12.89 11.23 3.23
CA CYS A 23 13.80 11.09 2.08
C CYS A 23 13.14 11.57 0.78
N PHE A 24 11.88 11.22 0.55
CA PHE A 24 11.11 11.62 -0.63
C PHE A 24 11.03 13.14 -0.75
N ASN A 25 10.70 13.83 0.34
CA ASN A 25 10.58 15.29 0.37
C ASN A 25 11.92 16.00 0.18
N GLN A 26 13.04 15.35 0.52
CA GLN A 26 14.39 15.84 0.26
C GLN A 26 14.87 15.55 -1.18
N GLY A 27 14.09 14.83 -1.98
CA GLY A 27 14.48 14.40 -3.33
C GLY A 27 15.44 13.21 -3.34
N ASP A 28 15.73 12.59 -2.18
CA ASP A 28 16.49 11.34 -2.11
C ASP A 28 15.57 10.14 -2.44
N TYR A 29 15.23 10.05 -3.72
CA TYR A 29 14.31 9.03 -4.23
C TYR A 29 14.86 7.61 -4.11
N LYS A 30 16.19 7.43 -4.09
CA LYS A 30 16.81 6.12 -3.91
C LYS A 30 16.56 5.60 -2.50
N GLN A 31 16.80 6.43 -1.48
CA GLN A 31 16.51 6.03 -0.10
C GLN A 31 15.02 5.95 0.20
N ALA A 32 14.20 6.81 -0.42
CA ALA A 32 12.75 6.72 -0.30
C ALA A 32 12.23 5.39 -0.86
N LEU A 33 12.75 4.94 -2.01
CA LEU A 33 12.36 3.68 -2.64
C LEU A 33 12.61 2.49 -1.72
N ASP A 34 13.85 2.33 -1.25
CA ASP A 34 14.25 1.23 -0.37
C ASP A 34 13.35 1.17 0.89
N LYS A 35 13.08 2.31 1.51
CA LYS A 35 12.24 2.37 2.71
C LYS A 35 10.77 2.10 2.42
N TYR A 36 10.22 2.60 1.31
CA TYR A 36 8.83 2.30 0.92
C TYR A 36 8.64 0.83 0.52
N GLU A 37 9.61 0.20 -0.14
CA GLU A 37 9.56 -1.24 -0.42
C GLU A 37 9.59 -2.07 0.86
N ASN A 38 10.44 -1.69 1.82
CA ASN A 38 10.45 -2.31 3.15
C ASN A 38 9.13 -2.11 3.91
N ALA A 39 8.52 -0.93 3.80
CA ALA A 39 7.21 -0.65 4.38
C ALA A 39 6.13 -1.53 3.73
N LEU A 40 6.08 -1.61 2.39
CA LEU A 40 5.14 -2.50 1.70
C LEU A 40 5.30 -3.95 2.13
N TYR A 41 6.53 -4.45 2.29
CA TYR A 41 6.76 -5.81 2.81
C TYR A 41 6.13 -6.00 4.20
N ARG A 42 6.26 -5.02 5.11
CA ARG A 42 5.62 -5.11 6.43
C ARG A 42 4.09 -5.09 6.33
N ALA A 43 3.54 -4.27 5.43
CA ALA A 43 2.11 -4.26 5.13
C ALA A 43 1.62 -5.62 4.61
N GLU A 44 2.37 -6.26 3.70
CA GLU A 44 2.06 -7.61 3.19
C GLU A 44 2.07 -8.66 4.31
N VAL A 45 3.00 -8.59 5.25
CA VAL A 45 3.00 -9.48 6.43
C VAL A 45 1.75 -9.27 7.29
N LEU A 46 1.31 -8.02 7.51
CA LEU A 46 0.05 -7.74 8.22
C LEU A 46 -1.16 -8.29 7.45
N CYS A 47 -1.21 -8.13 6.13
CA CYS A 47 -2.25 -8.69 5.28
C CYS A 47 -2.30 -10.22 5.35
N ASN A 48 -1.15 -10.90 5.41
CA ASN A 48 -1.08 -12.36 5.56
C ASN A 48 -1.49 -12.85 6.96
N ASN A 49 -1.59 -11.94 7.94
CA ASN A 49 -2.05 -12.23 9.30
C ASN A 49 -3.31 -11.43 9.65
N PHE A 50 -4.19 -11.20 8.66
CA PHE A 50 -5.34 -10.28 8.81
C PHE A 50 -6.28 -10.64 9.97
N SER A 51 -6.44 -11.92 10.34
CA SER A 51 -7.26 -12.32 11.49
C SER A 51 -6.72 -11.76 12.81
N ASP A 52 -5.39 -11.77 12.99
CA ASP A 52 -4.76 -11.14 14.16
C ASP A 52 -4.91 -9.62 14.11
N CYS A 53 -4.77 -9.02 12.93
CA CYS A 53 -4.96 -7.59 12.74
C CYS A 53 -6.39 -7.15 13.10
N LEU A 54 -7.42 -7.88 12.66
CA LEU A 54 -8.82 -7.59 12.99
C LEU A 54 -9.05 -7.66 14.51
N ARG A 55 -8.53 -8.69 15.18
CA ARG A 55 -8.63 -8.85 16.63
C ARG A 55 -7.95 -7.72 17.40
N LEU A 56 -6.80 -7.26 16.91
CA LEU A 56 -6.01 -6.17 17.51
C LEU A 56 -6.41 -4.78 17.02
N GLN A 57 -7.43 -4.69 16.16
CA GLN A 57 -7.88 -3.43 15.53
C GLN A 57 -6.78 -2.70 14.75
N ILE A 58 -5.87 -3.46 14.13
CA ILE A 58 -4.83 -2.92 13.25
C ILE A 58 -5.42 -2.76 11.84
N PRO A 59 -5.38 -1.54 11.25
CA PRO A 59 -6.04 -1.25 9.98
C PRO A 59 -5.21 -1.74 8.78
N PHE A 60 -5.04 -3.06 8.66
CA PHE A 60 -4.12 -3.67 7.68
C PHE A 60 -4.46 -3.32 6.23
N THR A 61 -5.76 -3.20 5.87
CA THR A 61 -6.20 -2.76 4.53
C THR A 61 -5.67 -1.36 4.23
N GLN A 62 -5.83 -0.41 5.16
CA GLN A 62 -5.37 0.96 4.99
C GLN A 62 -3.84 1.05 4.94
N VAL A 63 -3.15 0.26 5.77
CA VAL A 63 -1.69 0.16 5.79
C VAL A 63 -1.15 -0.31 4.43
N TYR A 64 -1.78 -1.33 3.84
CA TYR A 64 -1.42 -1.82 2.51
C TYR A 64 -1.67 -0.77 1.42
N VAL A 65 -2.88 -0.20 1.36
CA VAL A 65 -3.25 0.84 0.38
C VAL A 65 -2.30 2.04 0.45
N THR A 66 -1.97 2.50 1.66
CA THR A 66 -1.03 3.61 1.87
C THR A 66 0.35 3.28 1.32
N SER A 67 0.83 2.05 1.57
CA SER A 67 2.14 1.60 1.08
C SER A 67 2.19 1.54 -0.46
N CYS A 68 1.14 1.01 -1.08
CA CYS A 68 1.02 1.00 -2.54
C CYS A 68 0.99 2.41 -3.13
N ASN A 69 0.19 3.32 -2.55
CA ASN A 69 0.07 4.69 -3.04
C ASN A 69 1.40 5.46 -2.93
N ASN A 70 2.17 5.26 -1.87
CA ASN A 70 3.49 5.87 -1.72
C ASN A 70 4.46 5.41 -2.82
N LEU A 71 4.50 4.10 -3.12
CA LEU A 71 5.32 3.57 -4.20
C LEU A 71 4.83 4.05 -5.57
N ILE A 72 3.52 4.07 -5.82
CA ILE A 72 2.95 4.62 -7.05
C ILE A 72 3.43 6.05 -7.25
N HIS A 73 3.30 6.90 -6.22
CA HIS A 73 3.71 8.29 -6.30
C HIS A 73 5.22 8.45 -6.58
N LEU A 74 6.05 7.62 -5.95
CA LEU A 74 7.48 7.60 -6.21
C LEU A 74 7.82 7.14 -7.62
N TYR A 75 7.19 6.07 -8.11
CA TYR A 75 7.40 5.59 -9.47
C TYR A 75 6.93 6.61 -10.52
N GLU A 76 5.86 7.37 -10.26
CA GLU A 76 5.47 8.50 -11.10
C GLU A 76 6.57 9.57 -11.17
N LYS A 77 7.18 9.94 -10.03
CA LYS A 77 8.30 10.90 -10.00
C LYS A 77 9.52 10.40 -10.77
N LEU A 78 9.79 9.10 -10.71
CA LEU A 78 10.88 8.45 -11.41
C LEU A 78 10.57 8.13 -12.88
N ARG A 79 9.34 8.44 -13.36
CA ARG A 79 8.84 8.09 -14.69
C ARG A 79 8.90 6.58 -15.00
N GLN A 80 8.77 5.78 -13.95
CA GLN A 80 8.77 4.32 -13.99
C GLN A 80 7.34 3.81 -14.23
N HIS A 81 6.87 3.95 -15.47
CA HIS A 81 5.48 3.72 -15.84
C HIS A 81 5.02 2.26 -15.69
N GLN A 82 5.91 1.30 -15.95
CA GLN A 82 5.57 -0.12 -15.81
C GLN A 82 5.32 -0.49 -14.34
N GLU A 83 6.10 0.12 -13.44
CA GLU A 83 6.03 -0.07 -12.01
C GLU A 83 4.77 0.56 -11.42
N VAL A 84 4.39 1.76 -11.89
CA VAL A 84 3.09 2.38 -11.56
C VAL A 84 1.93 1.45 -11.93
N GLU A 85 1.92 0.96 -13.18
CA GLU A 85 0.85 0.08 -13.66
C GLU A 85 0.77 -1.22 -12.85
N SER A 86 1.93 -1.83 -12.59
CA SER A 86 2.05 -3.06 -11.80
C SER A 86 1.51 -2.86 -10.39
N MET A 87 1.86 -1.75 -9.73
CA MET A 87 1.43 -1.47 -8.37
C MET A 87 -0.07 -1.19 -8.27
N LEU A 88 -0.64 -0.44 -9.23
CA LEU A 88 -2.09 -0.22 -9.33
C LEU A 88 -2.85 -1.53 -9.49
N LYS A 89 -2.39 -2.43 -10.38
CA LYS A 89 -3.00 -3.76 -10.57
C LYS A 89 -2.94 -4.61 -9.30
N LYS A 90 -1.79 -4.63 -8.61
CA LYS A 90 -1.63 -5.34 -7.33
C LYS A 90 -2.60 -4.82 -6.28
N MET A 91 -2.68 -3.50 -6.12
CA MET A 91 -3.59 -2.86 -5.17
C MET A 91 -5.06 -3.17 -5.47
N ILE A 92 -5.48 -3.06 -6.74
CA ILE A 92 -6.83 -3.42 -7.19
C ILE A 92 -7.14 -4.89 -6.90
N GLY A 93 -6.20 -5.80 -7.19
CA GLY A 93 -6.35 -7.24 -6.93
C GLY A 93 -6.54 -7.55 -5.45
N PHE A 94 -5.73 -6.93 -4.58
CA PHE A 94 -5.87 -7.04 -3.14
C PHE A 94 -7.22 -6.52 -2.65
N LEU A 95 -7.64 -5.34 -3.08
CA LEU A 95 -8.92 -4.75 -2.67
C LEU A 95 -10.12 -5.61 -3.12
N LEU A 96 -10.09 -6.15 -4.33
CA LEU A 96 -11.08 -7.12 -4.81
C LEU A 96 -11.13 -8.38 -3.94
N PHE A 97 -9.97 -8.86 -3.47
CA PHE A 97 -9.92 -9.97 -2.52
C PHE A 97 -10.57 -9.60 -1.18
N ILE A 98 -10.28 -8.43 -0.62
CA ILE A 98 -10.88 -7.98 0.65
C ILE A 98 -12.39 -7.80 0.53
N CYS A 99 -12.89 -7.15 -0.53
CA CYS A 99 -14.33 -6.98 -0.75
C CYS A 99 -15.10 -8.32 -0.75
N LYS A 100 -14.47 -9.40 -1.21
CA LYS A 100 -15.10 -10.73 -1.29
C LYS A 100 -14.99 -11.54 0.01
N ASN A 101 -13.97 -11.27 0.82
CA ASN A 101 -13.58 -12.18 1.90
C ASN A 101 -13.64 -11.55 3.31
N SER A 102 -13.84 -10.24 3.44
CA SER A 102 -13.88 -9.56 4.74
C SER A 102 -15.06 -8.59 4.83
N GLN A 103 -16.14 -9.03 5.49
CA GLN A 103 -17.33 -8.20 5.69
C GLN A 103 -17.03 -6.94 6.52
N SER A 104 -16.11 -7.03 7.50
CA SER A 104 -15.75 -5.88 8.35
C SER A 104 -14.97 -4.81 7.59
N GLU A 105 -14.19 -5.19 6.58
CA GLU A 105 -13.36 -4.28 5.78
C GLU A 105 -14.03 -3.89 4.45
N GLN A 106 -15.17 -4.49 4.11
CA GLN A 106 -15.79 -4.39 2.79
C GLN A 106 -16.05 -2.93 2.38
N ALA A 107 -16.65 -2.13 3.25
CA ALA A 107 -16.98 -0.74 2.94
C ALA A 107 -15.74 0.11 2.64
N LEU A 108 -14.66 -0.09 3.41
CA LEU A 108 -13.37 0.57 3.17
C LEU A 108 -12.75 0.09 1.86
N ALA A 109 -12.73 -1.22 1.64
CA ALA A 109 -12.14 -1.82 0.46
C ALA A 109 -12.88 -1.40 -0.84
N GLU A 110 -14.20 -1.30 -0.83
CA GLU A 110 -14.99 -0.82 -1.97
C GLU A 110 -14.67 0.64 -2.29
N MET A 111 -14.54 1.50 -1.28
CA MET A 111 -14.17 2.90 -1.46
C MET A 111 -12.78 3.03 -2.08
N GLU A 112 -11.78 2.34 -1.53
CA GLU A 112 -10.41 2.38 -2.06
C GLU A 112 -10.31 1.71 -3.43
N LEU A 113 -11.12 0.70 -3.72
CA LEU A 113 -11.17 0.05 -5.03
C LEU A 113 -11.67 1.01 -6.10
N GLN A 114 -12.73 1.76 -5.82
CA GLN A 114 -13.25 2.78 -6.75
C GLN A 114 -12.18 3.81 -7.10
N LYS A 115 -11.47 4.35 -6.09
CA LYS A 115 -10.36 5.29 -6.30
C LYS A 115 -9.24 4.65 -7.13
N SER A 116 -8.84 3.44 -6.77
CA SER A 116 -7.74 2.72 -7.42
C SER A 116 -8.03 2.41 -8.89
N VAL A 117 -9.26 1.98 -9.21
CA VAL A 117 -9.70 1.73 -10.59
C VAL A 117 -9.73 3.03 -11.40
N LEU A 118 -10.24 4.12 -10.82
CA LEU A 118 -10.22 5.42 -11.48
C LEU A 118 -8.79 5.89 -11.78
N ASN A 119 -7.89 5.76 -10.81
CA ASN A 119 -6.47 6.09 -10.99
C ASN A 119 -5.83 5.24 -12.09
N TYR A 120 -6.10 3.93 -12.13
CA TYR A 120 -5.63 3.05 -13.19
C TYR A 120 -6.15 3.44 -14.58
N VAL A 121 -7.45 3.68 -14.71
CA VAL A 121 -8.05 4.10 -15.99
C VAL A 121 -7.43 5.43 -16.46
N ASN A 122 -7.25 6.39 -15.56
CA ASN A 122 -6.63 7.67 -15.88
C ASN A 122 -5.17 7.50 -16.30
N PHE A 123 -4.40 6.69 -15.57
CA PHE A 123 -3.02 6.38 -15.90
C PHE A 123 -2.91 5.80 -17.33
N ILE A 124 -3.71 4.78 -17.66
CA ILE A 124 -3.68 4.16 -19.00
C ILE A 124 -4.07 5.17 -20.11
N LYS A 125 -5.02 6.08 -19.85
CA LYS A 125 -5.37 7.14 -20.81
C LYS A 125 -4.21 8.10 -21.04
N THR A 126 -3.49 8.49 -19.98
CA THR A 126 -2.35 9.42 -20.08
C THR A 126 -1.12 8.82 -20.75
N GLN A 127 -0.95 7.49 -20.70
CA GLN A 127 0.15 6.79 -21.37
C GLN A 127 -0.11 6.52 -22.86
N LYS A 128 -1.35 6.67 -23.32
CA LYS A 128 -1.70 6.61 -24.74
C LYS A 128 -1.81 8.02 -25.31
N LEU A 129 -0.66 8.63 -25.59
CA LEU A 129 -0.44 9.73 -26.54
C LEU A 129 1.03 9.75 -26.97
#